data_AF-A0A1W9I0Y8-F1
#
_entry.id   AF-A0A1W9I0Y8-F1
#
_cell.length_a   1.000
_cell.length_b   1.000
_cell.length_c   1.000
_cell.angle_alpha   90.00
_cell.angle_beta   90.00
_cell.angle_gamma   90.00
#
_symmetry.space_group_name_H-M   'P 1'
#
loop_
_entity.id
_entity.type
_entity.pdbx_description
1 polymer ?
#
loop_
_entity_poly.entity_id
_entity_poly.type
_entity_poly.pdbx_seq_one_letter_code
_entity_poly.pdbx_strand_id
1 'polypeptide(L)'
;MSDQTQISYQAQWYRRVALTCATAGTAFWIYTFYYISRLPAGDGTGFQWIAQVPLTGIFLFFMMPAFVLAIPRKSTWVAAIFGVGGLVLYALLWAQLLSEFKT
;
A
#
# COMPACT_ATOMS: atom_id res chain seq x y z
N MET A 1 29.29 -9.17 20.84
CA MET A 1 28.26 -9.44 19.79
C MET A 1 28.76 -8.75 18.53
N SER A 2 28.99 -9.46 17.43
CA SER A 2 29.66 -8.88 16.25
C SER A 2 28.71 -8.02 15.41
N ASP A 3 29.23 -6.96 14.80
CA ASP A 3 28.45 -5.99 13.98
C ASP A 3 27.70 -6.65 12.82
N GLN A 4 28.25 -7.74 12.27
CA GLN A 4 27.60 -8.53 11.21
C GLN A 4 26.27 -9.13 11.66
N THR A 5 26.18 -9.56 12.92
CA THR A 5 24.94 -10.10 13.47
C THR A 5 23.87 -9.01 13.58
N GLN A 6 24.24 -7.81 14.04
CA GLN A 6 23.33 -6.66 14.18
C GLN A 6 22.75 -6.21 12.82
N ILE A 7 23.58 -6.08 11.80
CA ILE A 7 23.16 -5.70 10.44
C ILE A 7 22.15 -6.71 9.88
N SER A 8 22.38 -8.01 10.11
CA SER A 8 21.47 -9.07 9.64
C SER A 8 20.08 -9.00 10.29
N TYR A 9 20.02 -8.69 11.60
CA TYR A 9 18.75 -8.54 12.32
C TYR A 9 17.97 -7.31 11.83
N GLN A 10 18.63 -6.17 11.65
CA GLN A 10 17.99 -4.96 11.13
C GLN A 10 17.45 -5.19 9.72
N ALA A 11 18.24 -5.81 8.84
CA ALA A 11 17.79 -6.11 7.48
C ALA A 11 16.56 -7.03 7.47
N GLN A 12 16.55 -8.04 8.35
CA GLN A 12 15.42 -8.96 8.51
C GLN A 12 14.17 -8.26 9.09
N TRP A 13 14.36 -7.35 10.05
CA TRP A 13 13.29 -6.53 10.60
C TRP A 13 12.63 -5.66 9.53
N TYR A 14 13.42 -4.86 8.79
CA TYR A 14 12.88 -4.00 7.72
C TYR A 14 12.15 -4.81 6.65
N ARG A 15 12.66 -5.99 6.31
CA ARG A 15 11.99 -6.90 5.37
C ARG A 15 10.61 -7.32 5.88
N ARG A 16 10.50 -7.70 7.15
CA ARG A 16 9.21 -8.07 7.75
C ARG A 16 8.24 -6.90 7.70
N VAL A 17 8.68 -5.70 8.09
CA VAL A 17 7.85 -4.48 8.01
C VAL A 17 7.38 -4.24 6.58
N ALA A 18 8.30 -4.23 5.61
CA ALA A 18 7.99 -4.02 4.20
C ALA A 18 6.93 -5.01 3.69
N LEU A 19 7.12 -6.31 3.95
CA LEU A 19 6.20 -7.37 3.50
C LEU A 19 4.85 -7.24 4.19
N THR A 20 4.80 -7.05 5.50
CA THR A 20 3.55 -6.89 6.24
C THR A 20 2.77 -5.67 5.74
N CYS A 21 3.44 -4.53 5.55
CA CYS A 21 2.80 -3.32 5.03
C CYS A 21 2.32 -3.52 3.59
N ALA A 22 3.13 -4.13 2.72
CA ALA A 22 2.77 -4.39 1.34
C ALA A 22 1.58 -5.35 1.23
N THR A 23 1.54 -6.41 2.05
CA THR A 23 0.40 -7.34 2.12
C THR A 23 -0.86 -6.63 2.61
N ALA A 24 -0.78 -5.86 3.70
CA ALA A 24 -1.91 -5.09 4.20
C ALA A 24 -2.42 -4.07 3.18
N GLY A 25 -1.52 -3.34 2.53
CA GLY A 25 -1.88 -2.37 1.49
C GLY A 25 -2.45 -3.01 0.23
N THR A 26 -2.03 -4.23 -0.13
CA THR A 26 -2.62 -5.00 -1.23
C THR A 26 -4.04 -5.46 -0.88
N ALA A 27 -4.24 -5.98 0.34
CA ALA A 27 -5.55 -6.36 0.82
C ALA A 27 -6.50 -5.14 0.86
N PHE A 28 -6.00 -3.99 1.30
CA PHE A 28 -6.72 -2.73 1.28
C PHE A 28 -7.07 -2.29 -0.15
N TRP A 29 -6.13 -2.37 -1.08
CA TRP A 29 -6.37 -2.07 -2.51
C TRP A 29 -7.47 -2.95 -3.12
N ILE A 30 -7.47 -4.25 -2.82
CA ILE A 30 -8.56 -5.15 -3.25
C ILE A 30 -9.89 -4.74 -2.61
N TYR A 31 -9.87 -4.40 -1.32
CA TYR A 31 -11.06 -3.92 -0.60
C TYR A 31 -11.65 -2.66 -1.24
N THR A 32 -10.83 -1.74 -1.79
CA THR A 32 -11.37 -0.52 -2.40
C THR A 32 -12.23 -0.82 -3.64
N PHE A 33 -11.88 -1.83 -4.46
CA PHE A 33 -12.74 -2.28 -5.57
C PHE A 33 -14.09 -2.76 -5.06
N TYR A 34 -14.09 -3.56 -3.98
CA TYR A 34 -15.32 -4.06 -3.38
C TYR A 34 -16.19 -2.91 -2.84
N TYR A 35 -15.60 -1.95 -2.15
CA TYR A 35 -16.33 -0.80 -1.62
C TYR A 35 -16.90 0.07 -2.74
N ILE A 36 -16.08 0.44 -3.73
CA ILE A 36 -16.48 1.33 -4.84
C ILE A 36 -17.55 0.68 -5.70
N SER A 37 -17.49 -0.64 -5.95
CA SER A 37 -18.52 -1.34 -6.71
C SER A 37 -19.91 -1.38 -6.03
N ARG A 38 -19.95 -1.11 -4.72
CA ARG A 38 -21.19 -1.07 -3.91
C ARG A 38 -21.70 0.34 -3.65
N LEU A 39 -20.97 1.36 -4.08
CA LEU A 39 -21.51 2.71 -4.05
C LEU A 39 -22.80 2.73 -4.86
N PRO A 40 -23.88 3.39 -4.37
CA PRO A 40 -25.12 3.51 -5.12
C PRO A 40 -24.72 4.09 -6.46
N ALA A 41 -24.95 3.34 -7.54
CA ALA A 41 -24.40 3.62 -8.86
C ALA A 41 -24.37 5.13 -9.06
N GLY A 42 -23.17 5.72 -9.02
CA GLY A 42 -23.00 7.08 -9.50
C GLY A 42 -23.46 7.01 -10.93
N ASP A 43 -24.70 7.44 -11.19
CA ASP A 43 -25.37 7.68 -12.48
C ASP A 43 -25.28 6.58 -13.59
N GLY A 44 -24.74 5.39 -13.32
CA GLY A 44 -24.53 4.32 -14.31
C GLY A 44 -23.39 4.59 -15.30
N THR A 45 -22.67 5.70 -15.14
CA THR A 45 -21.61 6.19 -16.04
C THR A 45 -20.26 5.49 -15.83
N GLY A 46 -20.07 4.88 -14.65
CA GLY A 46 -18.78 4.32 -14.23
C GLY A 46 -17.82 5.35 -13.63
N PHE A 47 -18.21 6.61 -13.46
CA PHE A 47 -17.35 7.66 -12.89
C PHE A 47 -16.83 7.33 -11.48
N GLN A 48 -17.54 6.49 -10.72
CA GLN A 48 -17.07 5.96 -9.43
C GLN A 48 -15.69 5.26 -9.50
N TRP A 49 -15.34 4.70 -10.67
CA TRP A 49 -14.05 4.05 -10.89
C TRP A 49 -12.88 5.02 -11.05
N ILE A 50 -13.13 6.31 -11.25
CA ILE A 50 -12.05 7.32 -11.28
C ILE A 50 -11.31 7.34 -9.95
N ALA A 51 -12.00 7.16 -8.82
CA ALA A 51 -11.38 7.05 -7.50
C ALA A 51 -10.37 5.88 -7.42
N GLN A 52 -10.56 4.83 -8.23
CA GLN A 52 -9.67 3.66 -8.26
C GLN A 52 -8.35 3.93 -8.98
N VAL A 53 -8.26 4.96 -9.84
CA VAL A 53 -7.04 5.32 -10.56
C VAL A 53 -5.90 5.73 -9.61
N PRO A 54 -6.05 6.74 -8.73
CA PRO A 54 -4.99 7.10 -7.79
C PRO A 54 -4.68 5.98 -6.79
N LEU A 55 -5.69 5.20 -6.36
CA LEU A 55 -5.48 4.04 -5.49
C LEU A 55 -4.61 2.97 -6.16
N THR A 56 -4.84 2.69 -7.43
CA THR A 56 -4.02 1.76 -8.21
C THR A 56 -2.62 2.32 -8.47
N GLY A 57 -2.48 3.64 -8.62
CA GLY A 57 -1.18 4.31 -8.64
C GLY A 57 -0.37 4.03 -7.37
N ILE A 58 -0.97 4.18 -6.19
CA ILE A 58 -0.29 3.88 -4.92
C ILE A 58 0.11 2.39 -4.87
N PHE A 59 -0.75 1.48 -5.30
CA PHE A 59 -0.41 0.06 -5.38
C PHE A 59 0.85 -0.18 -6.25
N LEU A 60 0.85 0.34 -7.48
CA LEU A 60 1.90 0.08 -8.46
C LEU A 60 3.24 0.76 -8.10
N PHE A 61 3.20 1.96 -7.51
CA PHE A 61 4.41 2.72 -7.21
C PHE A 61 4.92 2.53 -5.78
N PHE A 62 4.12 1.98 -4.86
CA PHE A 62 4.53 1.75 -3.47
C PHE A 62 4.46 0.29 -3.04
N MET A 63 3.30 -0.36 -3.16
CA MET A 63 3.13 -1.73 -2.67
C MET A 63 3.93 -2.76 -3.49
N MET A 64 3.86 -2.65 -4.82
CA MET A 64 4.60 -3.53 -5.73
C MET A 64 6.12 -3.42 -5.55
N PRO A 65 6.74 -2.21 -5.54
CA PRO A 65 8.16 -2.06 -5.23
C PRO A 65 8.53 -2.55 -3.85
N ALA A 66 7.67 -2.37 -2.84
CA ALA A 66 7.92 -2.91 -1.50
C ALA A 66 8.05 -4.44 -1.51
N PHE A 67 7.24 -5.17 -2.27
CA PHE A 67 7.41 -6.62 -2.45
C PHE A 67 8.70 -6.96 -3.20
N VAL A 68 8.91 -6.33 -4.36
CA VAL A 68 10.07 -6.63 -5.23
C VAL A 68 11.39 -6.39 -4.50
N LEU A 69 11.50 -5.29 -3.74
CA LEU A 69 12.71 -4.95 -2.99
C LEU A 69 12.89 -5.79 -1.72
N ALA A 70 11.81 -6.31 -1.12
CA ALA A 70 11.90 -7.15 0.06
C ALA A 70 12.36 -8.59 -0.23
N ILE A 71 12.24 -9.07 -1.48
CA ILE A 71 12.63 -10.44 -1.89
C ILE A 71 14.16 -10.65 -1.84
N PRO A 72 15.00 -9.86 -2.53
CA PRO A 72 16.43 -10.14 -2.65
C PRO A 72 17.24 -9.84 -1.38
N ARG A 73 16.61 -9.45 -0.25
CA ARG A 73 17.26 -9.00 1.00
C ARG A 73 18.28 -7.85 0.83
N LYS A 74 18.40 -7.30 -0.37
CA LYS A 74 19.28 -6.18 -0.71
C LYS A 74 18.41 -4.92 -0.71
N SER A 75 18.68 -3.98 0.20
CA SER A 75 17.90 -2.74 0.37
C SER A 75 16.54 -2.88 1.07
N THR A 76 16.47 -3.70 2.12
CA THR A 76 15.23 -3.93 2.87
C THR A 76 14.70 -2.69 3.58
N TRP A 77 15.56 -1.73 3.93
CA TRP A 77 15.14 -0.45 4.50
C TRP A 77 14.36 0.41 3.48
N VAL A 78 14.80 0.43 2.21
CA VAL A 78 14.07 1.11 1.13
C VAL A 78 12.71 0.43 0.92
N ALA A 79 12.68 -0.91 0.93
CA ALA A 79 11.42 -1.66 0.85
C ALA A 79 10.45 -1.28 1.99
N ALA A 80 10.96 -1.06 3.20
CA ALA A 80 10.15 -0.62 4.34
C ALA A 80 9.60 0.80 4.14
N ILE A 81 10.38 1.73 3.59
CA ILE A 81 9.91 3.09 3.26
C ILE A 81 8.77 3.04 2.24
N PHE A 82 8.90 2.24 1.18
CA PHE A 82 7.82 2.08 0.20
C PHE A 82 6.55 1.48 0.83
N GLY A 83 6.70 0.44 1.66
CA GLY A 83 5.56 -0.20 2.33
C GLY A 83 4.84 0.74 3.30
N VAL A 84 5.57 1.42 4.18
CA VAL A 84 4.99 2.36 5.16
C VAL A 84 4.44 3.60 4.46
N GLY A 85 5.21 4.18 3.53
CA GLY A 85 4.79 5.38 2.79
C GLY A 85 3.52 5.16 1.98
N GLY A 86 3.39 4.03 1.30
CA GLY A 86 2.16 3.73 0.57
C GLY A 86 0.95 3.47 1.48
N LEU A 87 1.13 2.91 2.69
CA LEU A 87 0.04 2.81 3.66
C LEU A 87 -0.43 4.19 4.15
N VAL A 88 0.50 5.10 4.40
CA VAL A 88 0.16 6.49 4.76
C VAL A 88 -0.61 7.17 3.64
N LEU A 89 -0.14 7.03 2.39
CA LEU A 89 -0.84 7.59 1.22
C LEU A 89 -2.24 6.98 1.06
N TYR A 90 -2.39 5.67 1.26
CA TYR A 90 -3.71 5.04 1.26
C TYR A 90 -4.61 5.61 2.34
N ALA A 91 -4.11 5.76 3.57
CA ALA A 91 -4.91 6.30 4.67
C ALA A 91 -5.39 7.73 4.37
N LEU A 92 -4.51 8.60 3.85
CA LEU A 92 -4.84 9.98 3.50
C LEU A 92 -5.86 10.06 2.37
N LEU A 93 -5.60 9.37 1.25
CA LEU A 93 -6.47 9.38 0.08
C LEU A 93 -7.83 8.75 0.41
N TRP A 94 -7.85 7.66 1.17
CA TRP A 94 -9.09 7.01 1.55
C TRP A 94 -9.92 7.85 2.53
N ALA A 95 -9.28 8.53 3.48
CA ALA A 95 -9.97 9.46 4.37
C ALA A 95 -10.66 10.58 3.59
N GLN A 96 -9.98 11.11 2.56
CA GLN A 96 -10.57 12.10 1.67
C GLN A 96 -11.75 11.52 0.87
N LEU A 97 -11.58 10.38 0.20
CA LEU A 97 -12.65 9.74 -0.57
C LEU A 97 -13.88 9.43 0.30
N LEU A 98 -13.68 8.91 1.51
CA LEU A 98 -14.77 8.66 2.46
C LEU A 98 -15.49 9.94 2.91
N SER A 99 -14.83 11.09 2.89
CA SER A 99 -15.49 12.38 3.17
C SER A 99 -16.35 12.82 2.00
N GLU A 100 -15.89 12.59 0.77
CA GLU A 100 -16.62 12.91 -0.45
C GLU A 100 -17.85 12.00 -0.63
N PHE A 101 -17.75 10.70 -0.34
CA PHE A 101 -18.87 9.77 -0.48
C PHE A 101 -20.00 9.92 0.54
N LYS A 102 -19.77 10.65 1.64
CA LYS A 102 -20.80 10.92 2.65
C LYS A 102 -21.66 12.13 2.34
N THR A 103 -21.23 12.95 1.38
CA THR A 103 -21.90 14.20 0.97
C THR A 103 -22.92 13.89 -0.10
#